data_AF-A0A8T5SMA7-F1
#
_entry.id   AF-A0A8T5SMA7-F1
#
_cell.length_a   1.000
_cell.length_b   1.000
_cell.length_c   1.000
_cell.angle_alpha   90.00
_cell.angle_beta   90.00
_cell.angle_gamma   90.00
#
_symmetry.space_group_name_H-M   'P 1'
#
loop_
_entity.id
_entity.type
_entity.pdbx_description
1 polymer ?
#
loop_
_entity_poly.entity_id
_entity_poly.type
_entity_poly.pdbx_seq_one_letter_code
_entity_poly.pdbx_strand_id
1 'polypeptide(L)'
;MTDRPQFLTVSYSGSGLDTMSHERKMVREKDVKFDGEDGSLELTDVRLVWYKKPSKSGGFKKWGAIAGAVAGAALLEGAGRQMGGVGRHVTRSLARGITYAAVGTAISSWTADSYYNKDKDGNTESMALPLIAISQATQSGDNLIVELKSGGDMRFHFKQKKVIPSIVANVSSAQDQGKCPYCGTNAGNVPSCPKCGGVIEGGGGGAPAHDQPDSVTVTGGGSPGGGGQAGFCMNCGVPYPQGARFCNGCGQKV
;
A
#
# COMPACT_ATOMS: atom_id res chain seq x y z
N MET A 1 12.29 0.20 11.01
CA MET A 1 11.66 -0.34 9.78
C MET A 1 10.81 0.78 9.25
N THR A 2 10.98 1.18 8.00
CA THR A 2 10.14 2.23 7.41
C THR A 2 8.68 1.80 7.50
N ASP A 3 7.84 2.66 8.08
CA ASP A 3 6.46 2.32 8.39
C ASP A 3 5.65 2.10 7.09
N ARG A 4 5.11 0.89 6.94
CA ARG A 4 4.08 0.59 5.94
C ARG A 4 2.94 1.61 6.14
N PRO A 5 2.40 2.21 5.07
CA PRO A 5 1.32 3.17 5.21
C PRO A 5 0.15 2.59 6.01
N GLN A 6 -0.39 3.37 6.94
CA GLN A 6 -1.42 2.91 7.89
C GLN A 6 -2.65 2.31 7.20
N PHE A 7 -3.03 2.81 6.02
CA PHE A 7 -4.16 2.27 5.25
C PHE A 7 -3.92 0.86 4.71
N LEU A 8 -2.70 0.35 4.73
CA LEU A 8 -2.40 -1.03 4.39
C LEU A 8 -2.31 -1.94 5.61
N THR A 9 -2.13 -1.35 6.79
CA THR A 9 -2.17 -2.08 8.05
C THR A 9 -3.64 -2.42 8.33
N VAL A 10 -3.92 -3.71 8.45
CA VAL A 10 -5.26 -4.22 8.72
C VAL A 10 -5.32 -4.70 10.15
N SER A 11 -6.25 -4.14 10.91
CA SER A 11 -6.61 -4.61 12.25
C SER A 11 -8.11 -4.89 12.25
N TYR A 12 -8.53 -5.91 12.98
CA TYR A 12 -9.93 -6.30 13.03
C TYR A 12 -10.29 -6.81 14.42
N SER A 13 -11.53 -6.57 14.80
CA SER A 13 -12.15 -7.02 16.04
C SER A 13 -13.33 -7.96 15.73
N GLY A 14 -13.98 -8.51 16.77
CA GLY A 14 -15.20 -9.31 16.60
C GLY A 14 -16.31 -8.58 15.83
N SER A 15 -16.25 -7.24 15.77
CA SER A 15 -17.18 -6.39 15.03
C SER A 15 -16.82 -6.14 13.56
N GLY A 16 -15.62 -6.52 13.08
CA GLY A 16 -15.15 -6.29 11.71
C GLY A 16 -13.84 -5.52 11.64
N LEU A 17 -13.56 -4.88 10.50
CA LEU A 17 -12.38 -4.04 10.29
C LEU A 17 -12.32 -2.90 11.31
N ASP A 18 -11.18 -2.68 11.94
CA ASP A 18 -10.93 -1.47 12.73
C ASP A 18 -10.49 -0.38 11.74
N THR A 19 -11.42 0.53 11.44
CA THR A 19 -11.22 1.58 10.44
C THR A 19 -10.34 2.71 10.95
N MET A 20 -9.63 3.39 10.05
CA MET A 20 -8.97 4.65 10.39
C MET A 20 -10.02 5.73 10.67
N SER A 21 -9.64 6.78 11.40
CA SER A 21 -10.55 7.85 11.88
C SER A 21 -11.30 8.60 10.78
N HIS A 22 -10.83 8.52 9.54
CA HIS A 22 -11.39 9.20 8.38
C HIS A 22 -12.10 8.25 7.39
N GLU A 23 -12.15 6.94 7.68
CA GLU A 23 -12.84 5.97 6.81
C GLU A 23 -14.28 5.77 7.26
N ARG A 24 -15.15 5.57 6.28
CA ARG A 24 -16.52 5.16 6.48
C ARG A 24 -16.72 3.76 5.89
N LYS A 25 -17.19 2.82 6.72
CA LYS A 25 -17.59 1.49 6.26
C LYS A 25 -18.80 1.60 5.32
N MET A 26 -18.77 0.85 4.23
CA MET A 26 -19.85 0.84 3.22
C MET A 26 -20.48 -0.54 3.10
N VAL A 27 -19.66 -1.57 2.86
CA VAL A 27 -20.13 -2.95 2.67
C VAL A 27 -19.28 -3.90 3.51
N ARG A 28 -19.91 -4.92 4.07
CA ARG A 28 -19.25 -6.06 4.69
C ARG A 28 -19.91 -7.33 4.20
N GLU A 29 -19.13 -8.26 3.67
CA GLU A 29 -19.60 -9.57 3.26
C GLU A 29 -18.73 -10.67 3.86
N LYS A 30 -19.39 -11.69 4.41
CA LYS A 30 -18.73 -12.88 4.96
C LYS A 30 -18.66 -13.97 3.88
N ASP A 31 -17.84 -14.98 4.12
CA ASP A 31 -17.70 -16.14 3.23
C ASP A 31 -17.29 -15.74 1.80
N VAL A 32 -16.32 -14.82 1.72
CA VAL A 32 -15.66 -14.39 0.50
C VAL A 32 -14.30 -15.06 0.43
N LYS A 33 -14.08 -15.84 -0.62
CA LYS A 33 -12.80 -16.51 -0.86
C LYS A 33 -11.85 -15.63 -1.64
N PHE A 34 -10.59 -15.63 -1.24
CA PHE A 34 -9.50 -14.96 -1.93
C PHE A 34 -8.27 -15.84 -1.86
N ASP A 35 -7.60 -16.04 -3.01
CA ASP A 35 -6.41 -16.89 -3.12
C ASP A 35 -6.61 -18.31 -2.52
N GLY A 36 -7.80 -18.89 -2.75
CA GLY A 36 -8.17 -20.22 -2.26
C GLY A 36 -8.59 -20.29 -0.78
N GLU A 37 -8.48 -19.19 -0.03
CA GLU A 37 -8.73 -19.14 1.42
C GLU A 37 -10.08 -18.50 1.73
N ASP A 38 -10.77 -19.00 2.75
CA ASP A 38 -12.03 -18.41 3.24
C ASP A 38 -11.75 -17.15 4.07
N GLY A 39 -12.54 -16.10 3.85
CA GLY A 39 -12.41 -14.85 4.58
C GLY A 39 -13.67 -14.01 4.59
N SER A 40 -13.49 -12.74 4.92
CA SER A 40 -14.52 -11.71 4.83
C SER A 40 -13.95 -10.51 4.09
N LEU A 41 -14.80 -9.83 3.34
CA LEU A 41 -14.47 -8.63 2.60
C LEU A 41 -15.19 -7.44 3.24
N GLU A 42 -14.46 -6.36 3.51
CA GLU A 42 -15.00 -5.07 3.94
C GLU A 42 -14.56 -3.98 2.97
N LEU A 43 -15.52 -3.20 2.49
CA LEU A 43 -15.30 -2.03 1.64
C LEU A 43 -15.54 -0.77 2.47
N THR A 44 -14.55 0.11 2.49
CA THR A 44 -14.65 1.48 3.00
C THR A 44 -14.58 2.47 1.84
N ASP A 45 -14.90 3.72 2.11
CA ASP A 45 -14.77 4.82 1.15
C ASP A 45 -13.34 5.19 0.74
N VAL A 46 -12.31 4.47 1.25
CA VAL A 46 -10.91 4.66 0.84
C VAL A 46 -10.19 3.36 0.48
N ARG A 47 -10.63 2.18 0.94
CA ARG A 47 -10.01 0.88 0.64
C ARG A 47 -10.97 -0.30 0.65
N LEU A 48 -10.60 -1.33 -0.08
CA LEU A 48 -11.19 -2.67 -0.04
C LEU A 48 -10.25 -3.57 0.77
N VAL A 49 -10.79 -4.22 1.79
CA VAL A 49 -10.02 -5.05 2.72
C VAL A 49 -10.58 -6.46 2.74
N TRP A 50 -9.72 -7.44 2.53
CA TRP A 50 -10.04 -8.84 2.78
C TRP A 50 -9.24 -9.33 3.98
N TYR A 51 -9.86 -10.09 4.88
CA TYR A 51 -9.16 -10.72 5.97
C TYR A 51 -9.58 -12.19 6.10
N LYS A 52 -8.59 -13.04 6.37
CA LYS A 52 -8.75 -14.49 6.46
C LYS A 52 -9.66 -14.85 7.63
N LYS A 53 -10.52 -15.85 7.44
CA LYS A 53 -11.36 -16.41 8.49
C LYS A 53 -10.46 -17.18 9.45
N PRO A 54 -10.56 -16.97 10.78
CA PRO A 54 -9.80 -17.76 11.73
C PRO A 54 -10.15 -19.24 11.56
N SER A 55 -9.15 -20.10 11.39
CA SER A 55 -9.36 -21.53 11.14
C SER A 55 -10.00 -22.16 12.37
N LYS A 56 -11.18 -22.77 12.21
CA LYS A 56 -11.92 -23.41 13.31
C LYS A 56 -11.32 -24.74 13.75
N SER A 57 -10.31 -25.28 13.06
CA SER A 57 -9.76 -26.62 13.26
C SER A 57 -8.42 -26.66 14.00
N GLY A 58 -7.96 -25.54 14.58
CA GLY A 58 -6.79 -25.48 15.45
C GLY A 58 -7.19 -25.25 16.90
N GLY A 59 -7.82 -26.24 17.52
CA GLY A 59 -8.07 -26.23 18.97
C GLY A 59 -6.78 -25.92 19.74
N PHE A 60 -6.89 -25.04 20.74
CA PHE A 60 -5.82 -24.76 21.72
C PHE A 60 -4.50 -24.21 21.15
N LYS A 61 -4.48 -22.93 20.76
CA LYS A 61 -3.35 -22.01 21.07
C LYS A 61 -3.76 -20.55 20.82
N LYS A 62 -4.09 -19.87 21.92
CA LYS A 62 -3.90 -18.44 22.20
C LYS A 62 -3.81 -17.51 20.97
N TRP A 63 -4.95 -17.06 20.47
CA TRP A 63 -5.04 -15.71 19.87
C TRP A 63 -5.51 -14.76 20.97
N GLY A 64 -4.58 -14.40 21.84
CA GLY A 64 -4.68 -13.14 22.56
C GLY A 64 -4.34 -12.04 21.56
N ALA A 65 -5.28 -11.13 21.34
CA ALA A 65 -5.04 -9.75 20.97
C ALA A 65 -3.80 -9.47 20.08
N ILE A 66 -4.00 -9.35 18.76
CA ILE A 66 -3.35 -8.23 18.06
C ILE A 66 -4.25 -7.02 18.30
N ALA A 67 -4.36 -6.62 19.56
CA ALA A 67 -4.58 -5.24 19.94
C ALA A 67 -3.26 -4.52 19.69
N GLY A 68 -3.33 -3.31 19.14
CA GLY A 68 -2.16 -2.53 18.77
C GLY A 68 -1.07 -2.53 19.83
N ALA A 69 0.13 -2.90 19.41
CA ALA A 69 1.36 -2.57 20.11
C ALA A 69 2.39 -2.18 19.06
N VAL A 70 2.40 -0.89 18.73
CA VAL A 70 3.68 -0.21 18.49
C VAL A 70 4.40 -0.30 19.84
N ALA A 71 5.26 -1.29 20.00
CA ALA A 71 6.15 -1.40 21.15
C ALA A 71 7.58 -1.20 20.64
N GLY A 72 8.07 0.03 20.76
CA GLY A 72 9.49 0.28 20.83
C GLY A 72 10.09 -0.35 22.09
N ALA A 73 11.42 -0.52 22.03
CA ALA A 73 12.34 -0.98 23.07
C ALA A 73 12.63 -2.50 23.13
N ALA A 74 13.84 -2.81 22.65
CA ALA A 74 14.87 -3.59 23.31
C ALA A 74 14.55 -5.02 23.77
N LEU A 75 15.13 -6.00 23.05
CA LEU A 75 15.86 -7.10 23.67
C LEU A 75 17.13 -7.37 22.86
N LEU A 76 18.26 -7.02 23.46
CA LEU A 76 19.62 -7.44 23.11
C LEU A 76 19.87 -8.85 23.65
N GLU A 77 20.99 -9.44 23.19
CA GLU A 77 21.58 -10.74 23.58
C GLU A 77 20.92 -11.96 22.89
N GLY A 78 21.58 -12.77 22.07
CA GLY A 78 23.00 -12.99 21.80
C GLY A 78 23.20 -14.51 21.67
N ALA A 79 23.58 -15.02 20.49
CA ALA A 79 24.24 -16.32 20.31
C ALA A 79 24.60 -16.52 18.83
N GLY A 80 25.89 -16.44 18.53
CA GLY A 80 26.42 -16.70 17.19
C GLY A 80 26.61 -18.18 16.86
N ARG A 81 26.93 -18.47 15.60
CA ARG A 81 28.21 -19.07 15.16
C ARG A 81 28.23 -19.22 13.64
N GLN A 82 29.35 -18.78 13.07
CA GLN A 82 29.90 -19.17 11.77
C GLN A 82 29.81 -20.68 11.55
N MET A 83 29.33 -21.08 10.36
CA MET A 83 29.88 -22.21 9.61
C MET A 83 29.84 -21.89 8.12
N GLY A 84 31.01 -21.85 7.50
CA GLY A 84 31.16 -21.83 6.05
C GLY A 84 31.08 -23.25 5.47
N GLY A 85 30.86 -23.35 4.16
CA GLY A 85 30.98 -24.62 3.44
C GLY A 85 30.13 -24.71 2.17
N VAL A 86 30.77 -24.38 1.05
CA VAL A 86 30.39 -24.58 -0.36
C VAL A 86 29.74 -25.94 -0.66
N GLY A 87 28.66 -25.98 -1.46
CA GLY A 87 28.27 -27.20 -2.18
C GLY A 87 26.83 -27.34 -2.70
N ARG A 88 26.62 -26.97 -3.98
CA ARG A 88 25.69 -27.54 -4.99
C ARG A 88 24.18 -27.73 -4.72
N HIS A 89 23.41 -27.06 -5.59
CA HIS A 89 22.09 -27.41 -6.15
C HIS A 89 20.89 -27.53 -5.20
N VAL A 90 20.14 -26.43 -5.08
CA VAL A 90 18.68 -26.47 -4.96
C VAL A 90 18.07 -25.41 -5.88
N THR A 91 17.28 -25.90 -6.83
CA THR A 91 16.39 -25.18 -7.74
C THR A 91 15.18 -24.59 -7.00
N ARG A 92 14.65 -23.47 -7.49
CA ARG A 92 13.33 -22.87 -7.17
C ARG A 92 13.05 -22.60 -5.68
N SER A 93 13.37 -21.38 -5.26
CA SER A 93 12.33 -20.43 -4.82
C SER A 93 12.98 -19.06 -4.66
N LEU A 94 12.52 -18.13 -5.49
CA LEU A 94 12.76 -16.71 -5.28
C LEU A 94 12.25 -16.38 -3.88
N ALA A 95 13.17 -15.97 -3.02
CA ALA A 95 12.92 -15.36 -1.74
C ALA A 95 11.96 -14.18 -1.92
N ARG A 96 10.65 -14.41 -1.75
CA ARG A 96 9.65 -13.37 -1.56
C ARG A 96 9.68 -12.90 -0.11
N GLY A 97 10.83 -12.40 0.32
CA GLY A 97 10.92 -11.51 1.46
C GLY A 97 10.58 -10.11 0.95
N ILE A 98 9.30 -9.76 0.94
CA ILE A 98 8.85 -8.43 0.52
C ILE A 98 9.19 -7.47 1.67
N THR A 99 10.42 -6.97 1.67
CA THR A 99 10.80 -5.81 2.48
C THR A 99 10.16 -4.59 1.84
N TYR A 100 9.10 -4.09 2.49
CA TYR A 100 8.43 -2.84 2.14
C TYR A 100 9.37 -1.64 2.33
N ALA A 101 10.25 -1.40 1.38
CA ALA A 101 11.04 -0.18 1.26
C ALA A 101 10.36 0.72 0.23
N ALA A 102 9.38 1.51 0.67
CA ALA A 102 8.73 2.47 -0.20
C ALA A 102 8.12 3.63 0.61
N VAL A 103 8.93 4.64 0.93
CA VAL A 103 8.41 5.99 1.14
C VAL A 103 8.51 6.71 -0.20
N GLY A 104 7.41 7.28 -0.68
CA GLY A 104 7.37 8.06 -1.92
C GLY A 104 6.97 7.31 -3.19
N THR A 105 6.67 6.00 -3.13
CA THR A 105 6.12 5.29 -4.30
C THR A 105 4.62 5.54 -4.41
N ALA A 106 4.17 5.92 -5.61
CA ALA A 106 2.76 6.09 -5.87
C ALA A 106 2.00 4.78 -5.72
N ILE A 107 0.76 4.85 -5.25
CA ILE A 107 -0.08 3.67 -5.07
C ILE A 107 -0.30 2.94 -6.41
N SER A 108 -0.38 3.65 -7.53
CA SER A 108 -0.48 3.03 -8.86
C SER A 108 0.78 2.26 -9.29
N SER A 109 1.92 2.47 -8.62
CA SER A 109 3.17 1.71 -8.88
C SER A 109 3.26 0.42 -8.08
N TRP A 110 2.35 0.19 -7.15
CA TRP A 110 2.37 -1.00 -6.30
C TRP A 110 1.74 -2.19 -7.00
N THR A 111 2.47 -3.29 -6.98
CA THR A 111 2.00 -4.59 -7.47
C THR A 111 0.99 -5.22 -6.53
N ALA A 112 0.25 -6.23 -6.99
CA ALA A 112 -0.70 -7.00 -6.18
C ALA A 112 -0.09 -7.45 -4.84
N ASP A 113 1.12 -8.01 -4.87
CA ASP A 113 1.88 -8.49 -3.71
C ASP A 113 2.08 -7.41 -2.62
N SER A 114 2.06 -6.12 -2.99
CA SER A 114 2.27 -5.00 -2.07
C SER A 114 1.09 -4.76 -1.12
N TYR A 115 -0.08 -5.29 -1.46
CA TYR A 115 -1.31 -5.12 -0.69
C TYR A 115 -1.53 -6.23 0.34
N TYR A 116 -0.74 -7.31 0.28
CA TYR A 116 -0.85 -8.44 1.19
C TYR A 116 -0.18 -8.15 2.53
N ASN A 117 -0.87 -8.47 3.61
CA ASN A 117 -0.32 -8.57 4.95
C ASN A 117 -0.10 -10.06 5.27
N LYS A 118 1.15 -10.40 5.53
CA LYS A 118 1.58 -11.79 5.75
C LYS A 118 2.01 -11.98 7.20
N ASP A 119 1.77 -13.16 7.74
CA ASP A 119 2.29 -13.57 9.03
C ASP A 119 3.82 -13.78 8.98
N LYS A 120 4.40 -14.10 10.15
CA LYS A 120 5.82 -14.44 10.30
C LYS A 120 6.27 -15.64 9.46
N ASP A 121 5.33 -16.49 9.03
CA ASP A 121 5.57 -17.71 8.27
C ASP A 121 5.35 -17.48 6.76
N GLY A 122 4.98 -16.25 6.35
CA GLY A 122 4.77 -15.85 4.97
C GLY A 122 3.37 -16.13 4.42
N ASN A 123 2.42 -16.57 5.25
CA ASN A 123 1.05 -16.82 4.83
C ASN A 123 0.24 -15.53 4.80
N THR A 124 -0.67 -15.39 3.83
CA THR A 124 -1.58 -14.26 3.76
C THR A 124 -2.59 -14.29 4.92
N GLU A 125 -2.55 -13.28 5.78
CA GLU A 125 -3.55 -13.07 6.83
C GLU A 125 -4.64 -12.10 6.40
N SER A 126 -4.27 -11.08 5.63
CA SER A 126 -5.19 -10.09 5.10
C SER A 126 -4.61 -9.38 3.88
N MET A 127 -5.44 -8.57 3.24
CA MET A 127 -5.07 -7.70 2.15
C MET A 127 -5.84 -6.38 2.28
N ALA A 128 -5.18 -5.26 2.02
CA ALA A 128 -5.81 -3.95 1.96
C ALA A 128 -5.43 -3.24 0.66
N LEU A 129 -6.43 -2.94 -0.16
CA LEU A 129 -6.30 -2.31 -1.46
C LEU A 129 -6.96 -0.92 -1.43
N PRO A 130 -6.19 0.18 -1.46
CA PRO A 130 -6.76 1.52 -1.59
C PRO A 130 -7.56 1.62 -2.90
N LEU A 131 -8.73 2.25 -2.86
CA LEU A 131 -9.63 2.29 -4.03
C LEU A 131 -9.04 3.04 -5.22
N ILE A 132 -8.12 3.97 -4.96
CA ILE A 132 -7.38 4.69 -5.99
C ILE A 132 -6.40 3.79 -6.78
N ALA A 133 -6.04 2.61 -6.25
CA ALA A 133 -5.27 1.59 -6.96
C ALA A 133 -6.11 0.74 -7.93
N ILE A 134 -7.43 0.78 -7.79
CA ILE A 134 -8.35 0.02 -8.62
C ILE A 134 -8.52 0.78 -9.93
N SER A 135 -8.28 0.10 -11.05
CA SER A 135 -8.63 0.60 -12.38
C SER A 135 -10.12 0.39 -12.62
N GLN A 136 -10.59 -0.84 -12.37
CA GLN A 136 -11.97 -1.23 -12.60
C GLN A 136 -12.37 -2.36 -11.64
N ALA A 137 -13.64 -2.40 -11.25
CA ALA A 137 -14.25 -3.54 -10.57
C ALA A 137 -15.40 -4.07 -11.42
N THR A 138 -15.41 -5.39 -11.67
CA THR A 138 -16.45 -6.05 -12.48
C THR A 138 -16.91 -7.34 -11.84
N GLN A 139 -18.09 -7.81 -12.26
CA GLN A 139 -18.61 -9.12 -11.88
C GLN A 139 -18.40 -10.11 -13.03
N SER A 140 -17.92 -11.31 -12.70
CA SER A 140 -17.91 -12.47 -13.60
C SER A 140 -18.41 -13.70 -12.86
N GLY A 141 -19.68 -14.06 -13.10
CA GLY A 141 -20.38 -15.11 -12.37
C GLY A 141 -20.44 -14.79 -10.87
N ASP A 142 -19.80 -15.64 -10.08
CA ASP A 142 -19.71 -15.51 -8.62
C ASP A 142 -18.43 -14.78 -8.17
N ASN A 143 -17.64 -14.24 -9.12
CA ASN A 143 -16.41 -13.54 -8.82
C ASN A 143 -16.57 -12.03 -8.98
N LEU A 144 -16.05 -11.29 -8.00
CA LEU A 144 -15.65 -9.91 -8.19
C LEU A 144 -14.22 -9.91 -8.72
N ILE A 145 -14.02 -9.29 -9.88
CA ILE A 145 -12.71 -9.07 -10.49
C ILE A 145 -12.36 -7.60 -10.27
N VAL A 146 -11.23 -7.36 -9.61
CA VAL A 146 -10.69 -6.03 -9.34
C VAL A 146 -9.41 -5.86 -10.12
N GLU A 147 -9.46 -5.07 -11.18
CA GLU A 147 -8.30 -4.75 -12.01
C GLU A 147 -7.50 -3.63 -11.36
N LEU A 148 -6.18 -3.77 -11.35
CA LEU A 148 -5.27 -2.81 -10.72
C LEU A 148 -4.73 -1.83 -11.76
N LYS A 149 -4.55 -0.56 -11.37
CA LYS A 149 -3.87 0.44 -12.21
C LYS A 149 -2.41 0.07 -12.51
N SER A 150 -1.78 -0.71 -11.65
CA SER A 150 -0.45 -1.29 -11.85
C SER A 150 -0.41 -2.41 -12.91
N GLY A 151 -1.57 -2.83 -13.41
CA GLY A 151 -1.74 -4.06 -14.18
C GLY A 151 -2.00 -5.29 -13.30
N GLY A 152 -2.67 -6.28 -13.90
CA GLY A 152 -3.13 -7.49 -13.23
C GLY A 152 -4.53 -7.34 -12.61
N ASP A 153 -5.05 -8.47 -12.11
CA ASP A 153 -6.36 -8.52 -11.44
C ASP A 153 -6.29 -9.25 -10.09
N MET A 154 -7.24 -8.92 -9.22
CA MET A 154 -7.53 -9.64 -7.98
C MET A 154 -8.93 -10.24 -8.08
N ARG A 155 -9.08 -11.51 -7.71
CA ARG A 155 -10.36 -12.24 -7.86
C ARG A 155 -10.87 -12.70 -6.51
N PHE A 156 -12.08 -12.25 -6.18
CA PHE A 156 -12.77 -12.61 -4.95
C PHE A 156 -14.00 -13.44 -5.31
N HIS A 157 -14.06 -14.66 -4.80
CA HIS A 157 -15.17 -15.56 -5.05
C HIS A 157 -16.21 -15.43 -3.92
N PHE A 158 -17.44 -15.06 -4.27
CA PHE A 158 -18.53 -14.85 -3.34
C PHE A 158 -19.47 -16.05 -3.33
N LYS A 159 -19.80 -16.53 -2.13
CA LYS A 159 -20.91 -17.46 -1.98
C LYS A 159 -22.26 -16.82 -2.34
N GLN A 160 -22.39 -15.50 -2.14
CA GLN A 160 -23.60 -14.72 -2.43
C GLN A 160 -23.36 -13.69 -3.53
N LYS A 161 -23.50 -14.09 -4.80
CA LYS A 161 -23.23 -13.21 -5.96
C LYS A 161 -24.07 -11.93 -6.04
N LYS A 162 -25.23 -11.88 -5.35
CA LYS A 162 -26.14 -10.73 -5.35
C LYS A 162 -25.54 -9.48 -4.69
N VAL A 163 -24.50 -9.64 -3.87
CA VAL A 163 -23.79 -8.53 -3.23
C VAL A 163 -22.79 -7.85 -4.16
N ILE A 164 -22.27 -8.55 -5.17
CA ILE A 164 -21.21 -8.04 -6.05
C ILE A 164 -21.58 -6.73 -6.75
N PRO A 165 -22.80 -6.56 -7.34
CA PRO A 165 -23.19 -5.29 -7.95
C PRO A 165 -23.15 -4.10 -6.99
N SER A 166 -23.53 -4.32 -5.72
CA SER A 166 -23.45 -3.29 -4.68
C SER A 166 -22.00 -2.90 -4.39
N ILE A 167 -21.09 -3.87 -4.34
CA ILE A 167 -19.65 -3.60 -4.15
C ILE A 167 -19.11 -2.79 -5.33
N VAL A 168 -19.40 -3.20 -6.57
CA VAL A 168 -18.95 -2.48 -7.77
C VAL A 168 -19.43 -1.03 -7.75
N ALA A 169 -20.72 -0.80 -7.48
CA ALA A 169 -21.28 0.55 -7.40
C ALA A 169 -20.62 1.41 -6.30
N ASN A 170 -20.34 0.83 -5.13
CA ASN A 170 -19.69 1.53 -4.04
C ASN A 170 -18.20 1.82 -4.34
N VAL A 171 -17.49 0.93 -5.05
CA VAL A 171 -16.13 1.20 -5.52
C VAL A 171 -16.13 2.41 -6.45
N SER A 172 -16.99 2.42 -7.49
CA SER A 172 -17.10 3.55 -8.41
C SER A 172 -17.44 4.85 -7.68
N SER A 173 -18.46 4.84 -6.81
CA SER A 173 -18.88 6.03 -6.06
C SER A 173 -17.79 6.58 -5.14
N ALA A 174 -16.97 5.73 -4.53
CA ALA A 174 -15.87 6.17 -3.68
C ALA A 174 -14.65 6.65 -4.50
N GLN A 175 -14.43 6.09 -5.69
CA GLN A 175 -13.43 6.60 -6.64
C GLN A 175 -13.81 8.00 -7.14
N ASP A 176 -15.09 8.24 -7.43
CA ASP A 176 -15.59 9.57 -7.83
C ASP A 176 -15.36 10.64 -6.75
N GLN A 177 -15.40 10.25 -5.46
CA GLN A 177 -15.05 11.14 -4.35
C GLN A 177 -13.54 11.41 -4.28
N GLY A 178 -12.71 10.50 -4.79
CA GLY A 178 -11.26 10.66 -4.90
C GLY A 178 -10.58 10.91 -3.55
N LYS A 179 -10.99 10.19 -2.50
CA LYS A 179 -10.42 10.37 -1.16
C LYS A 179 -8.98 9.88 -1.10
N CYS A 180 -8.11 10.71 -0.53
CA CYS A 180 -6.74 10.35 -0.22
C CYS A 180 -6.71 9.26 0.85
N PRO A 181 -6.11 8.08 0.60
CA PRO A 181 -6.07 6.99 1.58
C PRO A 181 -5.17 7.29 2.79
N TYR A 182 -4.34 8.33 2.73
CA TYR A 182 -3.49 8.73 3.85
C TYR A 182 -4.24 9.57 4.89
N CYS A 183 -5.15 10.46 4.46
CA CYS A 183 -5.78 11.45 5.36
C CYS A 183 -7.28 11.68 5.12
N GLY A 184 -7.91 10.93 4.23
CA GLY A 184 -9.34 10.97 3.92
C GLY A 184 -9.82 12.23 3.21
N THR A 185 -8.91 13.15 2.85
CA THR A 185 -9.28 14.39 2.14
C THR A 185 -9.55 14.09 0.69
N ASN A 186 -10.61 14.68 0.14
CA ASN A 186 -10.90 14.61 -1.28
C ASN A 186 -9.72 15.25 -2.03
N ALA A 187 -8.94 14.40 -2.69
CA ALA A 187 -7.79 14.79 -3.48
C ALA A 187 -8.13 14.74 -4.98
N GLY A 188 -9.17 13.98 -5.37
CA GLY A 188 -9.44 13.72 -6.78
C GLY A 188 -8.33 12.90 -7.43
N ASN A 189 -8.12 13.07 -8.74
CA ASN A 189 -7.08 12.39 -9.52
C ASN A 189 -5.78 13.21 -9.57
N VAL A 190 -5.34 13.70 -8.42
CA VAL A 190 -4.07 14.44 -8.31
C VAL A 190 -2.91 13.48 -8.01
N PRO A 191 -1.69 13.73 -8.53
CA PRO A 191 -0.52 12.89 -8.25
C PRO A 191 -0.16 12.82 -6.76
N SER A 192 -0.42 13.88 -6.00
CA SER A 192 -0.18 13.94 -4.56
C SER A 192 -1.28 14.70 -3.82
N CYS A 193 -1.59 14.23 -2.62
CA CYS A 193 -2.64 14.83 -1.81
C CYS A 193 -2.24 16.25 -1.37
N PRO A 194 -3.03 17.29 -1.67
CA PRO A 194 -2.70 18.67 -1.34
C PRO A 194 -2.68 18.94 0.17
N LYS A 195 -3.36 18.11 0.98
CA LYS A 195 -3.43 18.28 2.43
C LYS A 195 -2.26 17.63 3.16
N CYS A 196 -1.90 16.40 2.80
CA CYS A 196 -0.92 15.61 3.54
C CYS A 196 0.36 15.29 2.75
N GLY A 197 0.44 15.68 1.47
CA GLY A 197 1.58 15.39 0.59
C GLY A 197 1.74 13.93 0.18
N GLY A 198 0.80 13.05 0.57
CA GLY A 198 0.86 11.62 0.23
C GLY A 198 0.76 11.39 -1.28
N VAL A 199 1.64 10.57 -1.83
CA VAL A 199 1.67 10.25 -3.27
C VAL A 199 0.53 9.28 -3.61
N ILE A 200 -0.34 9.66 -4.55
CA ILE A 200 -1.57 8.95 -4.92
C ILE A 200 -1.37 8.22 -6.24
N GLU A 201 -1.09 8.96 -7.32
CA GLU A 201 -0.84 8.41 -8.64
C GLU A 201 0.60 8.68 -9.07
N GLY A 202 1.17 7.73 -9.81
CA GLY A 202 2.51 7.83 -10.35
C GLY A 202 2.62 9.15 -11.08
N GLY A 203 3.58 9.99 -10.67
CA GLY A 203 4.00 11.10 -11.49
C GLY A 203 4.28 10.54 -12.88
N GLY A 204 3.43 10.89 -13.83
CA GLY A 204 3.55 10.44 -15.20
C GLY A 204 4.92 10.85 -15.71
N GLY A 205 5.82 9.88 -15.86
CA GLY A 205 7.02 10.06 -16.64
C GLY A 205 6.64 10.04 -18.12
N GLY A 206 7.08 11.05 -18.87
CA GLY A 206 7.06 10.97 -20.33
C GLY A 206 7.19 12.27 -21.09
N ALA A 207 8.39 12.85 -21.15
CA ALA A 207 8.93 13.26 -22.44
C ALA A 207 10.37 12.71 -22.53
N PRO A 208 10.69 11.82 -23.49
CA PRO A 208 12.06 11.46 -23.78
C PRO A 208 12.69 12.62 -24.58
N ALA A 209 13.64 13.32 -23.99
CA ALA A 209 14.59 14.11 -24.77
C ALA A 209 15.63 13.14 -25.34
N HIS A 210 15.31 12.52 -26.47
CA HIS A 210 16.33 12.04 -27.39
C HIS A 210 16.74 13.22 -28.27
N ASP A 211 17.79 13.93 -27.87
CA ASP A 211 18.88 14.27 -28.78
C ASP A 211 20.15 14.57 -27.97
N GLN A 212 21.29 14.21 -28.56
CA GLN A 212 22.63 14.12 -27.96
C GLN A 212 23.24 15.48 -27.51
N PRO A 213 24.37 15.48 -26.76
CA PRO A 213 24.83 16.63 -26.00
C PRO A 213 25.58 17.61 -26.87
N ASP A 214 25.31 18.91 -26.71
CA ASP A 214 26.32 19.94 -26.94
C ASP A 214 26.04 21.20 -26.12
N SER A 215 27.10 21.66 -25.45
CA SER A 215 27.29 22.96 -24.80
C SER A 215 26.58 23.25 -23.47
N VAL A 216 27.40 23.25 -22.42
CA VAL A 216 27.18 24.01 -21.18
C VAL A 216 26.97 25.48 -21.55
N THR A 217 25.77 26.00 -21.32
CA THR A 217 25.54 27.45 -21.31
C THR A 217 25.04 27.86 -19.93
N VAL A 218 25.97 28.34 -19.11
CA VAL A 218 25.67 29.12 -17.90
C VAL A 218 25.19 30.49 -18.37
N THR A 219 23.90 30.78 -18.21
CA THR A 219 23.41 32.17 -18.26
C THR A 219 22.83 32.53 -16.90
N GLY A 220 23.67 33.21 -16.11
CA GLY A 220 23.23 33.97 -14.97
C GLY A 220 22.43 35.18 -15.42
N GLY A 221 21.28 35.39 -14.77
CA GLY A 221 20.47 36.60 -14.86
C GLY A 221 19.66 36.70 -13.57
N GLY A 222 20.16 37.49 -12.61
CA GLY A 222 19.58 37.61 -11.28
C GLY A 222 18.54 38.71 -11.13
N SER A 223 17.59 38.50 -10.22
CA SER A 223 17.03 39.44 -9.20
C SER A 223 15.63 38.99 -8.74
N PRO A 224 15.11 39.41 -7.56
CA PRO A 224 15.59 39.02 -6.23
C PRO A 224 14.44 38.54 -5.29
N GLY A 225 14.77 37.74 -4.27
CA GLY A 225 13.96 37.66 -3.04
C GLY A 225 13.26 36.32 -2.77
N GLY A 226 13.86 35.53 -1.88
CA GLY A 226 13.21 34.36 -1.26
C GLY A 226 14.15 33.15 -1.17
N GLY A 227 15.13 33.22 -0.27
CA GLY A 227 16.10 32.15 -0.05
C GLY A 227 15.45 30.82 0.32
N GLY A 228 15.62 29.83 -0.55
CA GLY A 228 15.43 28.43 -0.24
C GLY A 228 16.52 27.66 -0.96
N GLN A 229 17.67 27.48 -0.30
CA GLN A 229 18.72 26.61 -0.81
C GLN A 229 18.09 25.26 -1.16
N ALA A 230 18.28 24.81 -2.40
CA ALA A 230 17.98 23.46 -2.83
C ALA A 230 18.91 22.52 -2.04
N GLY A 231 18.49 22.17 -0.83
CA GLY A 231 19.19 21.25 0.05
C GLY A 231 18.97 19.81 -0.38
N PHE A 232 19.89 18.93 -0.01
CA PHE A 232 19.67 17.49 -0.09
C PHE A 232 19.05 17.02 1.23
N CYS A 233 18.20 16.00 1.15
CA CYS A 233 17.68 15.38 2.35
C CYS A 233 18.79 14.77 3.19
N MET A 234 18.94 15.21 4.44
CA MET A 234 19.98 14.71 5.34
C MET A 234 19.83 13.23 5.71
N ASN A 235 18.67 12.63 5.42
CA ASN A 235 18.39 11.24 5.75
C ASN A 235 18.52 10.30 4.55
N CYS A 236 18.18 10.73 3.34
CA CYS A 236 18.25 9.85 2.16
C CYS A 236 19.04 10.41 0.97
N GLY A 237 19.63 11.60 1.10
CA GLY A 237 20.48 12.21 0.08
C GLY A 237 19.78 12.71 -1.18
N VAL A 238 18.44 12.58 -1.28
CA VAL A 238 17.66 13.02 -2.45
C VAL A 238 17.51 14.56 -2.42
N PRO A 239 17.70 15.28 -3.55
CA PRO A 239 17.53 16.72 -3.61
C PRO A 239 16.09 17.14 -3.28
N TYR A 240 15.92 18.22 -2.53
CA TYR A 240 14.62 18.84 -2.31
C TYR A 240 14.17 19.59 -3.58
N PRO A 241 12.95 19.34 -4.07
CA PRO A 241 12.31 20.26 -5.00
C PRO A 241 12.18 21.65 -4.35
N GLN A 242 12.26 22.71 -5.15
CA GLN A 242 12.03 24.07 -4.65
C GLN A 242 10.64 24.15 -3.99
N GLY A 243 10.59 24.60 -2.74
CA GLY A 243 9.35 24.74 -1.96
C GLY A 243 8.84 23.47 -1.29
N ALA A 244 9.59 22.36 -1.28
CA ALA A 244 9.18 21.11 -0.64
C ALA A 244 9.10 21.25 0.89
N ARG A 245 7.97 20.84 1.48
CA ARG A 245 7.77 20.73 2.95
C ARG A 245 8.19 19.37 3.52
N PHE A 246 8.38 18.38 2.64
CA PHE A 246 8.80 17.02 2.98
C PHE A 246 9.72 16.47 1.88
N CYS A 247 10.63 15.57 2.24
CA CYS A 247 11.49 14.87 1.32
C CYS A 247 10.67 13.89 0.46
N ASN A 248 10.77 14.02 -0.86
CA ASN A 248 10.10 13.08 -1.78
C ASN A 248 10.70 11.66 -1.75
N GLY A 249 11.94 11.50 -1.28
CA GLY A 249 12.61 10.21 -1.20
C GLY A 249 12.32 9.42 0.08
N CYS A 250 12.24 10.09 1.23
CA CYS A 250 12.07 9.41 2.53
C CYS A 250 10.94 9.95 3.40
N GLY A 251 10.18 10.95 2.94
CA GLY A 251 9.04 11.53 3.67
C GLY A 251 9.43 12.39 4.87
N GLN A 252 10.72 12.56 5.16
CA GLN A 252 11.18 13.40 6.26
C GLN A 252 10.81 14.86 6.02
N LYS A 253 10.26 15.52 7.04
CA LYS A 253 9.95 16.95 6.98
C LYS A 253 11.22 17.78 6.74
N VAL A 254 11.13 18.72 5.81
CA VAL A 254 12.21 19.69 5.46
C VAL A 254 12.22 20.84 6.45
#